data_AF-A0A7J8PDE2-F1
#
_entry.id   AF-A0A7J8PDE2-F1
#
_cell.length_a   1.000
_cell.length_b   1.000
_cell.length_c   1.000
_cell.angle_alpha   90.00
_cell.angle_beta   90.00
_cell.angle_gamma   90.00
#
_symmetry.space_group_name_H-M   'P 1'
#
loop_
_entity.id
_entity.type
_entity.pdbx_description
1 polymer ?
#
loop_
_entity_poly.entity_id
_entity_poly.type
_entity_poly.pdbx_seq_one_letter_code
_entity_poly.pdbx_strand_id
1 'polypeptide(L)'
;MIARFITSCIAEQIRLAPDKFITVCKRFKDQVLLLEEPLRGVAPMLTAIRKLQSSSEHLTALHPEFLLLCLLSRCYKAGLSILEEDVFEGNDKHWKKVVPESIGASTQCTLLLYTSVVVTAPMSTVNAIAVEAFKKYILVSLIHHGQSPTNLPKYASSVAQRNLKNLCQPYIELANSYSNGKIADIETYVEANKDKFESDNNLGLVKQAVSSMYKRNIQRLTQTYLTLSLQDIANRVQLNSPKEAEMHVLQMIKDGEIYATINQKDGMVRFLEDPEQYKTCEMIEHIDSSIQ
;
A
#
# COMPACT_ATOMS: atom_id res chain seq x y z
N MET A 1 -13.27 -14.21 30.59
CA MET A 1 -14.69 -14.61 30.42
C MET A 1 -15.22 -14.23 29.03
N ILE A 2 -15.11 -12.96 28.60
CA ILE A 2 -15.64 -12.50 27.29
C ILE A 2 -14.95 -13.16 26.08
N ALA A 3 -13.62 -13.28 26.08
CA ALA A 3 -12.91 -13.98 24.99
C ALA A 3 -13.39 -15.43 24.80
N ARG A 4 -13.61 -16.16 25.92
CA ARG A 4 -14.16 -17.53 25.88
C ARG A 4 -15.56 -17.55 25.28
N PHE A 5 -16.43 -16.62 25.68
CA PHE A 5 -17.77 -16.48 25.11
C PHE A 5 -17.73 -16.25 23.59
N ILE A 6 -16.88 -15.33 23.10
CA ILE A 6 -16.72 -15.06 21.67
C ILE A 6 -16.25 -16.32 20.91
N THR A 7 -15.32 -17.07 21.50
CA THR A 7 -14.82 -18.31 20.87
C THR A 7 -15.83 -19.45 20.91
N SER A 8 -16.69 -19.54 21.93
CA SER A 8 -17.60 -20.68 22.13
C SER A 8 -19.02 -20.45 21.64
N CYS A 9 -19.46 -19.22 21.40
CA CYS A 9 -20.82 -18.93 20.95
C CYS A 9 -21.11 -19.50 19.55
N ILE A 10 -22.37 -19.85 19.30
CA ILE A 10 -22.82 -20.49 18.07
C ILE A 10 -23.19 -19.43 17.03
N ALA A 11 -22.77 -19.61 15.77
CA ALA A 11 -22.95 -18.62 14.70
C ALA A 11 -24.43 -18.36 14.39
N GLU A 12 -25.26 -19.40 14.38
CA GLU A 12 -26.71 -19.30 14.14
C GLU A 12 -27.40 -18.39 15.16
N GLN A 13 -26.97 -18.45 16.44
CA GLN A 13 -27.53 -17.62 17.50
C GLN A 13 -27.07 -16.16 17.40
N ILE A 14 -25.83 -15.92 16.93
CA ILE A 14 -25.31 -14.57 16.69
C ILE A 14 -26.14 -13.88 15.60
N ARG A 15 -26.52 -14.60 14.55
CA ARG A 15 -27.33 -14.07 13.44
C ARG A 15 -28.73 -13.60 13.88
N LEU A 16 -29.25 -14.11 15.00
CA LEU A 16 -30.53 -13.66 15.57
C LEU A 16 -30.43 -12.28 16.26
N ALA A 17 -29.23 -11.88 16.70
CA ALA A 17 -29.00 -10.61 17.37
C ALA A 17 -27.59 -10.05 17.10
N PRO A 18 -27.27 -9.72 15.84
CA PRO A 18 -25.91 -9.33 15.44
C PRO A 18 -25.45 -8.05 16.14
N ASP A 19 -26.33 -7.07 16.34
CA ASP A 19 -25.98 -5.78 16.96
C ASP A 19 -25.53 -5.93 18.41
N LYS A 20 -26.17 -6.84 19.17
CA LYS A 20 -25.77 -7.14 20.54
C LYS A 20 -24.38 -7.80 20.56
N PHE A 21 -24.14 -8.73 19.65
CA PHE A 21 -22.85 -9.41 19.53
C PHE A 21 -21.72 -8.44 19.13
N ILE A 22 -21.98 -7.56 18.16
CA ILE A 22 -21.05 -6.50 17.75
C ILE A 22 -20.71 -5.59 18.94
N THR A 23 -21.71 -5.22 19.74
CA THR A 23 -21.51 -4.36 20.93
C THR A 23 -20.60 -5.03 21.96
N VAL A 24 -20.80 -6.33 22.22
CA VAL A 24 -19.93 -7.12 23.11
C VAL A 24 -18.50 -7.17 22.59
N CYS A 25 -18.32 -7.38 21.28
CA CYS A 25 -17.00 -7.43 20.66
C CYS A 25 -16.27 -6.09 20.72
N LYS A 26 -16.97 -4.98 20.48
CA LYS A 26 -16.41 -3.63 20.63
C LYS A 26 -15.96 -3.35 22.06
N ARG A 27 -16.80 -3.68 23.06
CA ARG A 27 -16.43 -3.56 24.47
C ARG A 27 -15.25 -4.46 24.85
N PHE A 28 -15.18 -5.66 24.30
CA PHE A 28 -14.02 -6.53 24.49
C PHE A 28 -12.74 -5.89 23.97
N LYS A 29 -12.76 -5.34 22.75
CA LYS A 29 -11.62 -4.59 22.19
C LYS A 29 -11.24 -3.42 23.10
N ASP A 30 -12.19 -2.59 23.53
CA ASP A 30 -11.91 -1.44 24.42
C ASP A 30 -11.21 -1.89 25.72
N GLN A 31 -11.63 -3.01 26.31
CA GLN A 31 -11.01 -3.56 27.52
C GLN A 31 -9.59 -4.08 27.26
N VAL A 32 -9.36 -4.73 26.14
CA VAL A 32 -8.02 -5.23 25.77
C VAL A 32 -7.06 -4.06 25.51
N LEU A 33 -7.54 -2.96 24.92
CA LEU A 33 -6.77 -1.73 24.74
C LEU A 33 -6.47 -1.03 26.07
N LEU A 34 -7.43 -0.99 26.99
CA LEU A 34 -7.23 -0.43 28.33
C LEU A 34 -6.16 -1.19 29.14
N LEU A 35 -6.04 -2.50 28.89
CA LEU A 35 -5.02 -3.35 29.51
C LEU A 35 -3.67 -3.30 28.79
N GLU A 36 -3.53 -2.49 27.73
CA GLU A 36 -2.33 -2.39 26.89
C GLU A 36 -1.89 -3.72 26.25
N GLU A 37 -2.83 -4.65 26.05
CA GLU A 37 -2.57 -6.02 25.60
C GLU A 37 -3.27 -6.36 24.26
N PRO A 38 -3.13 -5.54 23.19
CA PRO A 38 -3.90 -5.66 21.95
C PRO A 38 -3.81 -7.04 21.29
N LEU A 39 -2.69 -7.74 21.45
CA LEU A 39 -2.46 -9.08 20.91
C LEU A 39 -3.51 -10.09 21.38
N ARG A 40 -3.98 -9.97 22.63
CA ARG A 40 -4.99 -10.87 23.22
C ARG A 40 -6.35 -10.74 22.54
N GLY A 41 -6.59 -9.62 21.85
CA GLY A 41 -7.83 -9.35 21.13
C GLY A 41 -7.86 -9.95 19.73
N VAL A 42 -6.70 -10.20 19.11
CA VAL A 42 -6.57 -10.55 17.68
C VAL A 42 -7.33 -11.84 17.34
N ALA A 43 -6.97 -12.97 17.98
CA ALA A 43 -7.59 -14.26 17.66
C ALA A 43 -9.10 -14.33 17.98
N PRO A 44 -9.58 -13.83 19.15
CA PRO A 44 -11.02 -13.78 19.42
C PRO A 44 -11.79 -12.89 18.45
N MET A 45 -11.24 -11.73 18.04
CA MET A 45 -11.92 -10.85 17.08
C MET A 45 -11.96 -11.44 15.67
N LEU A 46 -10.90 -12.13 15.21
CA LEU A 46 -10.93 -12.88 13.97
C LEU A 46 -12.03 -13.96 13.98
N THR A 47 -12.16 -14.67 15.10
CA THR A 47 -13.22 -15.68 15.29
C THR A 47 -14.60 -15.02 15.26
N ALA A 48 -14.76 -13.84 15.86
CA ALA A 48 -16.01 -13.09 15.86
C ALA A 48 -16.44 -12.67 14.44
N ILE A 49 -15.49 -12.19 13.63
CA ILE A 49 -15.73 -11.80 12.23
C ILE A 49 -16.24 -13.00 11.44
N ARG A 50 -15.52 -14.13 11.49
CA ARG A 50 -15.89 -15.36 10.75
C ARG A 50 -17.27 -15.90 11.11
N LYS A 51 -17.70 -15.73 12.37
CA LYS A 51 -19.04 -16.15 12.82
C LYS A 51 -20.14 -15.18 12.42
N LEU A 52 -19.80 -13.90 12.26
CA LEU A 52 -20.74 -12.85 11.89
C LEU A 52 -20.97 -12.77 10.37
N GLN A 53 -19.94 -13.12 9.60
CA GLN A 53 -20.01 -13.21 8.14
C GLN A 53 -20.96 -14.33 7.66
N SER A 54 -21.73 -14.03 6.63
CA SER A 54 -22.48 -15.01 5.84
C SER A 54 -21.62 -15.63 4.73
N SER A 55 -20.68 -14.85 4.20
CA SER A 55 -19.66 -15.20 3.20
C SER A 55 -18.36 -14.44 3.49
N SER A 56 -17.22 -14.93 2.99
CA SER A 56 -15.91 -14.24 3.06
C SER A 56 -15.98 -12.83 2.47
N GLU A 57 -16.85 -12.64 1.49
CA GLU A 57 -17.04 -11.38 0.77
C GLU A 57 -17.80 -10.30 1.56
N HIS A 58 -18.23 -10.59 2.80
CA HIS A 58 -19.09 -9.67 3.57
C HIS A 58 -18.31 -8.79 4.56
N LEU A 59 -18.32 -7.46 4.37
CA LEU A 59 -17.73 -6.50 5.31
C LEU A 59 -18.62 -6.31 6.54
N THR A 60 -18.12 -6.74 7.69
CA THR A 60 -18.76 -6.52 9.00
C THR A 60 -18.19 -5.30 9.74
N ALA A 61 -18.97 -4.74 10.67
CA ALA A 61 -18.55 -3.66 11.56
C ALA A 61 -17.39 -4.02 12.51
N LEU A 62 -16.96 -5.28 12.56
CA LEU A 62 -15.83 -5.74 13.39
C LEU A 62 -14.48 -5.70 12.64
N HIS A 63 -14.48 -5.58 11.31
CA HIS A 63 -13.24 -5.51 10.52
C HIS A 63 -12.34 -4.33 10.93
N PRO A 64 -12.83 -3.08 11.06
CA PRO A 64 -11.97 -1.97 11.46
C PRO A 64 -11.39 -2.16 12.87
N GLU A 65 -12.18 -2.75 13.77
CA GLU A 65 -11.79 -3.01 15.16
C GLU A 65 -10.68 -4.07 15.24
N PHE A 66 -10.78 -5.12 14.42
CA PHE A 66 -9.76 -6.16 14.31
C PHE A 66 -8.47 -5.65 13.67
N LEU A 67 -8.57 -4.88 12.58
CA LEU A 67 -7.42 -4.31 11.90
C LEU A 67 -6.66 -3.34 12.81
N LEU A 68 -7.37 -2.56 13.62
CA LEU A 68 -6.76 -1.71 14.66
C LEU A 68 -5.95 -2.54 15.67
N LEU A 69 -6.49 -3.66 16.15
CA LEU A 69 -5.76 -4.55 17.05
C LEU A 69 -4.52 -5.17 16.38
N CYS A 70 -4.61 -5.56 15.12
CA CYS A 70 -3.47 -6.08 14.36
C CYS A 70 -2.38 -5.02 14.18
N LEU A 71 -2.77 -3.76 13.93
CA LEU A 71 -1.84 -2.64 13.80
C LEU A 71 -1.10 -2.38 15.12
N LEU A 72 -1.82 -2.29 16.24
CA LEU A 72 -1.25 -2.01 17.56
C LEU A 72 -0.39 -3.17 18.09
N SER A 73 -0.77 -4.42 17.79
CA SER A 73 0.00 -5.62 18.18
C SER A 73 1.09 -6.00 17.17
N ARG A 74 1.26 -5.24 16.08
CA ARG A 74 2.18 -5.54 14.96
C ARG A 74 1.96 -6.92 14.33
N CYS A 75 0.75 -7.47 14.43
CA CYS A 75 0.36 -8.76 13.87
C CYS A 75 -0.19 -8.63 12.44
N TYR A 76 0.63 -8.10 11.54
CA TYR A 76 0.20 -7.77 10.17
C TYR A 76 -0.24 -8.98 9.36
N LYS A 77 0.34 -10.16 9.58
CA LYS A 77 -0.05 -11.41 8.91
C LYS A 77 -1.51 -11.80 9.18
N ALA A 78 -1.99 -11.57 10.40
CA ALA A 78 -3.39 -11.83 10.75
C ALA A 78 -4.33 -10.80 10.10
N GLY A 79 -3.89 -9.54 10.01
CA GLY A 79 -4.63 -8.51 9.26
C GLY A 79 -4.74 -8.84 7.78
N LEU A 80 -3.62 -9.24 7.18
CA LEU A 80 -3.52 -9.54 5.75
C LEU A 80 -4.45 -10.68 5.32
N SER A 81 -4.62 -11.71 6.16
CA SER A 81 -5.52 -12.83 5.84
C SER A 81 -6.99 -12.45 5.61
N ILE A 82 -7.44 -11.29 6.10
CA ILE A 82 -8.80 -10.80 5.79
C ILE A 82 -8.76 -9.77 4.65
N LEU A 83 -7.64 -9.07 4.47
CA LEU A 83 -7.49 -8.05 3.43
C LEU A 83 -7.23 -8.65 2.04
N GLU A 84 -6.75 -9.88 1.96
CA GLU A 84 -6.59 -10.61 0.69
C GLU A 84 -7.89 -11.27 0.22
N GLU A 85 -8.93 -11.32 1.06
CA GLU A 85 -10.25 -11.80 0.65
C GLU A 85 -10.99 -10.67 -0.08
N ASP A 86 -11.48 -10.91 -1.30
CA ASP A 86 -12.25 -9.91 -2.04
C ASP A 86 -13.60 -9.66 -1.34
N VAL A 87 -13.87 -8.41 -0.96
CA VAL A 87 -15.09 -8.02 -0.23
C VAL A 87 -16.06 -7.30 -1.16
N PHE A 88 -17.17 -7.96 -1.53
CA PHE A 88 -18.17 -7.48 -2.50
C PHE A 88 -19.55 -7.17 -1.90
N GLU A 89 -19.88 -7.74 -0.71
CA GLU A 89 -21.10 -7.39 0.06
C GLU A 89 -20.88 -6.82 1.48
N GLY A 90 -21.87 -6.08 2.00
CA GLY A 90 -21.67 -5.24 3.19
C GLY A 90 -22.93 -4.42 3.49
N ASN A 91 -23.20 -4.25 4.77
CA ASN A 91 -24.53 -3.89 5.29
C ASN A 91 -25.02 -2.47 4.96
N ASP A 92 -24.17 -1.62 4.37
CA ASP A 92 -24.55 -0.28 3.97
C ASP A 92 -24.61 -0.16 2.44
N LYS A 93 -25.59 0.56 1.88
CA LYS A 93 -25.75 0.67 0.41
C LYS A 93 -24.65 1.50 -0.28
N HIS A 94 -23.62 1.93 0.47
CA HIS A 94 -22.70 3.00 0.11
C HIS A 94 -21.31 2.54 -0.37
N TRP A 95 -20.93 1.28 -0.16
CA TRP A 95 -19.56 0.82 -0.38
C TRP A 95 -19.43 -0.19 -1.55
N LYS A 96 -20.55 -0.49 -2.24
CA LYS A 96 -20.69 -1.48 -3.34
C LYS A 96 -19.88 -1.23 -4.63
N LYS A 97 -18.96 -0.26 -4.69
CA LYS A 97 -18.27 0.08 -5.94
C LYS A 97 -16.84 0.55 -5.72
N VAL A 98 -16.04 -0.15 -4.93
CA VAL A 98 -14.64 0.27 -4.75
C VAL A 98 -13.70 -0.91 -4.51
N VAL A 99 -13.64 -1.88 -5.41
CA VAL A 99 -12.46 -2.76 -5.53
C VAL A 99 -12.28 -3.10 -7.01
N PRO A 100 -11.19 -2.66 -7.68
CA PRO A 100 -10.81 -3.20 -8.97
C PRO A 100 -10.28 -4.62 -8.79
N GLU A 101 -10.69 -5.51 -9.69
CA GLU A 101 -10.22 -6.90 -9.81
C GLU A 101 -8.69 -6.99 -9.91
N SER A 102 -8.18 -8.01 -9.23
CA SER A 102 -6.97 -8.79 -9.54
C SER A 102 -5.67 -8.02 -9.79
N ILE A 103 -4.85 -7.90 -8.75
CA ILE A 103 -3.38 -7.98 -8.89
C ILE A 103 -2.86 -8.80 -7.72
N GLY A 104 -2.19 -9.92 -8.00
CA GLY A 104 -1.42 -10.67 -7.01
C GLY A 104 -0.46 -9.72 -6.31
N ALA A 105 -0.80 -9.31 -5.09
CA ALA A 105 -0.27 -8.08 -4.55
C ALA A 105 0.79 -8.36 -3.49
N SER A 106 2.02 -7.94 -3.80
CA SER A 106 2.93 -7.51 -2.75
C SER A 106 2.18 -6.62 -1.74
N THR A 107 2.52 -6.69 -0.45
CA THR A 107 1.83 -5.99 0.66
C THR A 107 1.57 -4.50 0.41
N GLN A 108 2.32 -3.90 -0.51
CA GLN A 108 2.36 -2.48 -0.80
C GLN A 108 1.45 -2.12 -2.01
N CYS A 109 1.15 -3.05 -2.93
CA CYS A 109 0.04 -2.95 -3.90
C CYS A 109 -1.33 -3.01 -3.20
N THR A 110 -1.48 -3.88 -2.19
CA THR A 110 -2.67 -3.96 -1.35
C THR A 110 -2.94 -2.64 -0.63
N LEU A 111 -1.88 -2.00 -0.10
CA LEU A 111 -1.97 -0.70 0.56
C LEU A 111 -2.43 0.43 -0.39
N LEU A 112 -2.01 0.40 -1.65
CA LEU A 112 -2.47 1.35 -2.67
C LEU A 112 -3.96 1.21 -2.95
N LEU A 113 -4.43 -0.03 -3.11
CA LEU A 113 -5.84 -0.31 -3.32
C LEU A 113 -6.66 0.25 -2.16
N TYR A 114 -6.33 -0.12 -0.91
CA TYR A 114 -7.07 0.37 0.26
C TYR A 114 -7.05 1.89 0.44
N THR A 115 -5.90 2.53 0.23
CA THR A 115 -5.83 3.99 0.35
C THR A 115 -6.61 4.68 -0.76
N SER A 116 -6.64 4.13 -1.98
CA SER A 116 -7.50 4.62 -3.07
C SER A 116 -8.99 4.46 -2.75
N VAL A 117 -9.36 3.36 -2.07
CA VAL A 117 -10.75 3.10 -1.66
C VAL A 117 -11.23 4.16 -0.67
N VAL A 118 -10.44 4.43 0.37
CA VAL A 118 -10.79 5.39 1.40
C VAL A 118 -10.97 6.80 0.83
N VAL A 119 -10.14 7.17 -0.14
CA VAL A 119 -10.14 8.52 -0.71
C VAL A 119 -11.27 8.72 -1.74
N THR A 120 -11.73 7.64 -2.38
CA THR A 120 -12.84 7.68 -3.35
C THR A 120 -14.20 7.42 -2.73
N ALA A 121 -14.25 6.99 -1.46
CA ALA A 121 -15.48 6.77 -0.72
C ALA A 121 -16.38 8.02 -0.74
N PRO A 122 -17.72 7.87 -0.92
CA PRO A 122 -18.64 8.99 -0.85
C PRO A 122 -18.53 9.73 0.49
N MET A 123 -18.26 11.03 0.44
CA MET A 123 -18.18 11.87 1.63
C MET A 123 -18.84 13.23 1.41
N SER A 124 -19.62 13.66 2.41
CA SER A 124 -20.23 15.00 2.48
C SER A 124 -19.32 16.03 3.13
N THR A 125 -18.42 15.58 4.03
CA THR A 125 -17.38 16.38 4.69
C THR A 125 -16.06 15.62 4.69
N VAL A 126 -14.94 16.34 4.70
CA VAL A 126 -13.63 15.70 4.84
C VAL A 126 -13.37 15.33 6.29
N ASN A 127 -12.91 14.10 6.50
CA ASN A 127 -12.49 13.59 7.81
C ASN A 127 -10.96 13.41 7.86
N ALA A 128 -10.40 13.35 9.07
CA ALA A 128 -8.96 13.19 9.27
C ALA A 128 -8.42 11.87 8.69
N ILE A 129 -9.23 10.81 8.68
CA ILE A 129 -8.86 9.49 8.14
C ILE A 129 -8.60 9.59 6.63
N ALA A 130 -9.45 10.29 5.89
CA ALA A 130 -9.31 10.49 4.45
C ALA A 130 -8.11 11.38 4.12
N VAL A 131 -7.81 12.38 4.95
CA VAL A 131 -6.60 13.20 4.81
C VAL A 131 -5.34 12.33 4.96
N GLU A 132 -5.26 11.54 6.04
CA GLU A 132 -4.11 10.66 6.27
C GLU A 132 -3.99 9.55 5.22
N ALA A 133 -5.11 9.00 4.76
CA ALA A 133 -5.13 8.03 3.67
C ALA A 133 -4.63 8.65 2.37
N PHE A 134 -5.01 9.89 2.05
CA PHE A 134 -4.55 10.55 0.82
C PHE A 134 -3.06 10.89 0.85
N LYS A 135 -2.52 11.33 1.99
CA LYS A 135 -1.06 11.54 2.17
C LYS A 135 -0.29 10.25 1.88
N LYS A 136 -0.73 9.13 2.48
CA LYS A 136 -0.09 7.81 2.30
C LYS A 136 -0.30 7.27 0.88
N TYR A 137 -1.48 7.49 0.28
CA TYR A 137 -1.75 7.14 -1.11
C TYR A 137 -0.74 7.76 -2.07
N ILE A 138 -0.46 9.06 -1.92
CA ILE A 138 0.54 9.77 -2.74
C ILE A 138 1.91 9.10 -2.57
N LEU A 139 2.38 8.93 -1.33
CA LEU A 139 3.71 8.40 -1.07
C LEU A 139 3.89 6.97 -1.58
N VAL A 140 2.93 6.09 -1.31
CA VAL A 140 2.99 4.70 -1.76
C VAL A 140 2.89 4.64 -3.29
N SER A 141 2.13 5.55 -3.93
CA SER A 141 2.03 5.60 -5.40
C SER A 141 3.36 6.01 -6.02
N LEU A 142 4.05 6.98 -5.41
CA LEU A 142 5.40 7.38 -5.83
C LEU A 142 6.40 6.22 -5.72
N ILE A 143 6.33 5.43 -4.65
CA ILE A 143 7.25 4.30 -4.43
C ILE A 143 7.04 3.20 -5.47
N HIS A 144 5.78 2.84 -5.78
CA HIS A 144 5.49 1.74 -6.70
C HIS A 144 5.48 2.11 -8.18
N HIS A 145 4.72 3.15 -8.52
CA HIS A 145 4.47 3.49 -9.92
C HIS A 145 5.48 4.53 -10.42
N GLY A 146 6.27 5.14 -9.52
CA GLY A 146 7.14 6.27 -9.84
C GLY A 146 6.36 7.53 -10.23
N GLN A 147 5.04 7.53 -10.03
CA GLN A 147 4.12 8.62 -10.34
C GLN A 147 2.95 8.53 -9.35
N SER A 148 2.47 9.67 -8.89
CA SER A 148 1.23 9.72 -8.12
C SER A 148 0.15 10.40 -8.94
N PRO A 149 -1.09 9.88 -8.95
CA PRO A 149 -2.22 10.65 -9.46
C PRO A 149 -2.47 11.82 -8.50
N THR A 150 -1.96 13.00 -8.87
CA THR A 150 -2.14 14.25 -8.12
C THR A 150 -3.61 14.70 -8.11
N ASN A 151 -4.43 14.12 -8.97
CA ASN A 151 -5.87 14.32 -9.02
C ASN A 151 -6.60 13.00 -8.75
N LEU A 152 -7.67 13.09 -7.97
CA LEU A 152 -8.53 11.95 -7.71
C LEU A 152 -9.38 11.59 -8.95
N PRO A 153 -9.82 10.32 -9.07
CA PRO A 153 -10.72 9.92 -10.12
C PRO A 153 -11.99 10.79 -10.18
N LYS A 154 -12.55 10.96 -11.37
CA LYS A 154 -13.74 11.82 -11.60
C LYS A 154 -14.96 11.40 -10.78
N TYR A 155 -15.06 10.12 -10.43
CA TYR A 155 -16.15 9.57 -9.62
C TYR A 155 -16.00 9.83 -8.11
N ALA A 156 -14.82 10.30 -7.65
CA ALA A 156 -14.66 10.73 -6.27
C ALA A 156 -15.52 11.96 -5.98
N SER A 157 -15.92 12.16 -4.73
CA SER A 157 -16.78 13.29 -4.37
C SER A 157 -16.10 14.64 -4.65
N SER A 158 -16.88 15.64 -5.04
CA SER A 158 -16.39 17.01 -5.28
C SER A 158 -15.75 17.62 -4.02
N VAL A 159 -16.27 17.25 -2.85
CA VAL A 159 -15.73 17.62 -1.54
C VAL A 159 -14.32 17.06 -1.36
N ALA A 160 -14.10 15.77 -1.67
CA ALA A 160 -12.80 15.13 -1.60
C ALA A 160 -11.80 15.79 -2.58
N GLN A 161 -12.19 15.92 -3.85
CA GLN A 161 -11.35 16.52 -4.90
C GLN A 161 -10.87 17.93 -4.56
N ARG A 162 -11.74 18.77 -4.00
CA ARG A 162 -11.40 20.15 -3.64
C ARG A 162 -10.57 20.25 -2.37
N ASN A 163 -10.98 19.56 -1.30
CA ASN A 163 -10.42 19.80 0.03
C ASN A 163 -9.16 18.97 0.32
N LEU A 164 -9.09 17.71 -0.14
CA LEU A 164 -7.91 16.88 0.11
C LEU A 164 -6.66 17.44 -0.58
N LYS A 165 -6.83 18.03 -1.76
CA LYS A 165 -5.75 18.73 -2.47
C LYS A 165 -5.19 19.90 -1.66
N ASN A 166 -6.06 20.70 -1.07
CA ASN A 166 -5.65 21.85 -0.27
C ASN A 166 -5.00 21.44 1.04
N LEU A 167 -5.52 20.41 1.71
CA LEU A 167 -5.04 19.94 3.00
C LEU A 167 -3.71 19.16 2.90
N CYS A 168 -3.43 18.54 1.74
CA CYS A 168 -2.26 17.70 1.54
C CYS A 168 -1.23 18.33 0.59
N GLN A 169 -1.23 19.66 0.47
CA GLN A 169 -0.32 20.40 -0.43
C GLN A 169 1.15 19.96 -0.30
N PRO A 170 1.74 19.84 0.92
CA PRO A 170 3.14 19.45 1.04
C PRO A 170 3.50 18.11 0.37
N TYR A 171 2.55 17.17 0.29
CA TYR A 171 2.72 15.88 -0.35
C TYR A 171 2.52 15.95 -1.87
N ILE A 172 1.65 16.85 -2.34
CA ILE A 172 1.44 17.11 -3.77
C ILE A 172 2.66 17.81 -4.38
N GLU A 173 3.20 18.82 -3.69
CA GLU A 173 4.44 19.49 -4.08
C GLU A 173 5.63 18.52 -4.09
N LEU A 174 5.72 17.60 -3.11
CA LEU A 174 6.70 16.51 -3.13
C LEU A 174 6.55 15.65 -4.40
N ALA A 175 5.33 15.25 -4.75
CA ALA A 175 5.07 14.47 -5.95
C ALA A 175 5.37 15.22 -7.26
N ASN A 176 5.11 16.52 -7.30
CA ASN A 176 5.46 17.36 -8.44
C ASN A 176 6.98 17.47 -8.59
N SER A 177 7.71 17.66 -7.48
CA SER A 177 9.18 17.65 -7.46
C SER A 177 9.73 16.29 -7.90
N TYR A 178 9.10 15.19 -7.45
CA TYR A 178 9.41 13.83 -7.87
C TYR A 178 9.34 13.65 -9.40
N SER A 179 8.33 14.24 -10.04
CA SER A 179 8.14 14.10 -11.49
C SER A 179 9.30 14.70 -12.32
N ASN A 180 10.06 15.66 -11.77
CA ASN A 180 11.21 16.26 -12.43
C ASN A 180 12.46 15.35 -12.45
N GLY A 181 12.50 14.31 -11.61
CA GLY A 181 13.60 13.33 -11.56
C GLY A 181 14.91 13.84 -10.94
N LYS A 182 14.94 15.08 -10.41
CA LYS A 182 16.11 15.67 -9.76
C LYS A 182 16.11 15.34 -8.28
N ILE A 183 17.07 14.53 -7.83
CA ILE A 183 17.09 14.01 -6.46
C ILE A 183 17.40 15.13 -5.46
N ALA A 184 18.38 15.98 -5.76
CA ALA A 184 18.75 17.12 -4.91
C ALA A 184 17.56 18.06 -4.60
N ASP A 185 16.68 18.29 -5.57
CA ASP A 185 15.49 19.15 -5.40
C ASP A 185 14.50 18.51 -4.41
N ILE A 186 14.34 17.19 -4.49
CA ILE A 186 13.44 16.43 -3.60
C ILE A 186 14.03 16.38 -2.19
N GLU A 187 15.33 16.08 -2.05
CA GLU A 187 16.01 16.06 -0.75
C GLU A 187 15.93 17.41 -0.04
N THR A 188 16.18 18.50 -0.78
CA THR A 188 16.07 19.87 -0.26
C THR A 188 14.64 20.15 0.21
N TYR A 189 13.64 19.74 -0.58
CA TYR A 189 12.23 19.94 -0.23
C TYR A 189 11.80 19.11 0.99
N VAL A 190 12.31 17.87 1.11
CA VAL A 190 12.07 16.99 2.25
C VAL A 190 12.67 17.58 3.52
N GLU A 191 13.91 18.07 3.48
CA GLU A 191 14.53 18.68 4.66
C GLU A 191 13.80 19.97 5.07
N ALA A 192 13.38 20.81 4.10
CA ALA A 192 12.63 22.03 4.37
C ALA A 192 11.23 21.79 4.99
N ASN A 193 10.63 20.62 4.77
CA ASN A 193 9.30 20.26 5.30
C ASN A 193 9.34 19.10 6.31
N LYS A 194 10.53 18.77 6.84
CA LYS A 194 10.76 17.60 7.70
C LYS A 194 9.82 17.57 8.90
N ASP A 195 9.66 18.68 9.60
CA ASP A 195 8.80 18.79 10.78
C ASP A 195 7.34 18.40 10.48
N LYS A 196 6.84 18.73 9.28
CA LYS A 196 5.47 18.36 8.85
C LYS A 196 5.36 16.86 8.60
N PHE A 197 6.36 16.25 7.98
CA PHE A 197 6.37 14.82 7.71
C PHE A 197 6.56 13.99 8.99
N GLU A 198 7.32 14.52 9.96
CA GLU A 198 7.47 13.94 11.30
C GLU A 198 6.16 14.07 12.10
N SER A 199 5.51 15.23 12.10
CA SER A 199 4.23 15.41 12.79
C SER A 199 3.13 14.47 12.25
N ASP A 200 3.18 14.18 10.95
CA ASP A 200 2.25 13.25 10.30
C ASP A 200 2.63 11.76 10.45
N ASN A 201 3.75 11.45 11.11
CA ASN A 201 4.31 10.10 11.22
C ASN A 201 4.58 9.41 9.86
N ASN A 202 4.87 10.20 8.82
CA ASN A 202 5.06 9.72 7.44
C ASN A 202 6.52 9.85 6.95
N LEU A 203 7.45 10.37 7.76
CA LEU A 203 8.85 10.60 7.35
C LEU A 203 9.53 9.34 6.79
N GLY A 204 9.27 8.16 7.36
CA GLY A 204 9.83 6.90 6.86
C GLY A 204 9.40 6.59 5.42
N LEU A 205 8.12 6.79 5.10
CA LEU A 205 7.58 6.62 3.75
C LEU A 205 8.12 7.68 2.79
N VAL A 206 8.31 8.92 3.24
CA VAL A 206 8.94 9.98 2.45
C VAL A 206 10.37 9.60 2.06
N LYS A 207 11.17 9.09 3.00
CA LYS A 207 12.54 8.62 2.73
C LYS A 207 12.56 7.43 1.76
N GLN A 208 11.59 6.53 1.86
CA GLN A 208 11.43 5.44 0.90
C GLN A 208 11.09 5.96 -0.50
N ALA A 209 10.21 6.97 -0.60
CA ALA A 209 9.92 7.62 -1.88
C ALA A 209 11.18 8.29 -2.47
N VAL A 210 11.99 9.01 -1.68
CA VAL A 210 13.27 9.54 -2.18
C VAL A 210 14.18 8.43 -2.68
N SER A 211 14.28 7.33 -1.93
CA SER A 211 15.12 6.18 -2.30
C SER A 211 14.63 5.47 -3.58
N SER A 212 13.32 5.40 -3.81
CA SER A 212 12.76 4.81 -5.04
C SER A 212 13.08 5.63 -6.29
N MET A 213 13.44 6.92 -6.15
CA MET A 213 13.85 7.75 -7.28
C MET A 213 15.10 7.22 -7.97
N TYR A 214 16.08 6.71 -7.21
CA TYR A 214 17.30 6.14 -7.79
C TYR A 214 16.97 4.96 -8.70
N LYS A 215 16.15 4.02 -8.20
CA LYS A 215 15.65 2.88 -8.98
C LYS A 215 14.92 3.36 -10.24
N ARG A 216 14.05 4.38 -10.09
CA ARG A 216 13.29 4.95 -11.21
C ARG A 216 14.17 5.60 -12.28
N ASN A 217 15.18 6.35 -11.87
CA ASN A 217 16.11 6.99 -12.80
C ASN A 217 16.94 5.94 -13.55
N ILE A 218 17.36 4.85 -12.88
CA ILE A 218 18.01 3.71 -13.56
C ILE A 218 17.06 3.04 -14.57
N GLN A 219 15.79 2.81 -14.21
CA GLN A 219 14.78 2.29 -15.16
C GLN A 219 14.60 3.19 -16.38
N ARG A 220 14.72 4.52 -16.25
CA ARG A 220 14.65 5.43 -17.41
C ARG A 220 15.86 5.29 -18.34
N LEU A 221 17.02 4.90 -17.81
CA LEU A 221 18.21 4.64 -18.62
C LEU A 221 18.04 3.39 -19.49
N THR A 222 17.28 2.37 -19.05
CA THR A 222 17.03 1.16 -19.85
C THR A 222 16.23 1.47 -21.12
N GLN A 223 15.43 2.54 -21.12
CA GLN A 223 14.62 2.98 -22.27
C GLN A 223 15.43 3.72 -23.34
N THR A 224 16.62 4.23 -22.98
CA THR A 224 17.43 5.11 -23.84
C THR A 224 18.78 4.53 -24.20
N TYR A 225 19.27 3.56 -23.42
CA TYR A 225 20.57 2.93 -23.61
C TYR A 225 20.42 1.41 -23.68
N LEU A 226 21.13 0.80 -24.63
CA LEU A 226 21.33 -0.66 -24.66
C LEU A 226 22.50 -1.08 -23.75
N THR A 227 23.55 -0.27 -23.70
CA THR A 227 24.74 -0.52 -22.89
C THR A 227 25.26 0.80 -22.34
N LEU A 228 25.59 0.84 -21.06
CA LEU A 228 26.03 2.05 -20.37
C LEU A 228 27.07 1.73 -19.30
N SER A 229 28.06 2.62 -19.11
CA SER A 229 29.07 2.41 -18.08
C SER A 229 28.50 2.65 -16.67
N LEU A 230 29.03 1.96 -15.66
CA LEU A 230 28.68 2.17 -14.25
C LEU A 230 28.98 3.60 -13.78
N GLN A 231 30.01 4.23 -14.34
CA GLN A 231 30.34 5.63 -14.07
C GLN A 231 29.29 6.59 -14.62
N ASP A 232 28.81 6.36 -15.85
CA ASP A 232 27.78 7.18 -16.45
C ASP A 232 26.43 7.01 -15.74
N ILE A 233 26.12 5.80 -15.29
CA ILE A 233 24.96 5.54 -14.44
C ILE A 233 25.08 6.34 -13.14
N ALA A 234 26.23 6.26 -12.45
CA ALA A 234 26.44 7.03 -11.22
C ALA A 234 26.27 8.54 -11.44
N ASN A 235 26.87 9.09 -12.51
CA ASN A 235 26.78 10.50 -12.83
C ASN A 235 25.35 10.96 -13.16
N ARG A 236 24.59 10.17 -13.94
CA ARG A 236 23.22 10.54 -14.35
C ARG A 236 22.19 10.37 -13.24
N VAL A 237 22.39 9.39 -12.36
CA VAL A 237 21.48 9.09 -11.23
C VAL A 237 21.95 9.83 -9.96
N GLN A 238 23.02 10.63 -10.01
CA GLN A 238 23.56 11.40 -8.88
C GLN A 238 23.98 10.50 -7.70
N LEU A 239 24.60 9.36 -8.00
CA LEU A 239 25.23 8.46 -7.02
C LEU A 239 26.69 8.84 -6.81
N ASN A 240 27.25 8.53 -5.63
CA ASN A 240 28.59 8.96 -5.26
C ASN A 240 29.69 8.15 -5.95
N SER A 241 29.40 6.91 -6.33
CA SER A 241 30.42 6.02 -6.92
C SER A 241 29.85 5.00 -7.90
N PRO A 242 30.68 4.49 -8.84
CA PRO A 242 30.31 3.37 -9.71
C PRO A 242 29.94 2.10 -8.94
N LYS A 243 30.54 1.89 -7.76
CA LYS A 243 30.23 0.75 -6.87
C LYS A 243 28.82 0.84 -6.30
N GLU A 244 28.38 2.05 -5.95
CA GLU A 244 27.02 2.30 -5.50
C GLU A 244 26.01 2.06 -6.63
N ALA A 245 26.34 2.52 -7.84
CA ALA A 245 25.55 2.21 -9.04
C ALA A 245 25.47 0.70 -9.31
N GLU A 246 26.57 -0.03 -9.19
CA GLU A 246 26.61 -1.48 -9.35
C GLU A 246 25.71 -2.18 -8.32
N MET A 247 25.77 -1.76 -7.06
CA MET A 247 24.93 -2.29 -5.98
C MET A 247 23.43 -2.06 -6.25
N HIS A 248 23.05 -0.85 -6.70
CA HIS A 248 21.67 -0.57 -7.08
C HIS A 248 21.22 -1.44 -8.26
N VAL A 249 22.01 -1.52 -9.33
CA VAL A 249 21.67 -2.33 -10.51
C VAL A 249 21.54 -3.80 -10.13
N LEU A 250 22.46 -4.34 -9.32
CA LEU A 250 22.40 -5.72 -8.85
C LEU A 250 21.14 -6.00 -8.04
N GLN A 251 20.77 -5.11 -7.12
CA GLN A 251 19.56 -5.24 -6.32
C GLN A 251 18.31 -5.20 -7.21
N MET A 252 18.27 -4.30 -8.19
CA MET A 252 17.14 -4.21 -9.14
C MET A 252 17.02 -5.45 -10.03
N ILE A 253 18.13 -6.07 -10.44
CA ILE A 253 18.11 -7.36 -11.16
C ILE A 253 17.56 -8.47 -10.27
N LYS A 254 18.01 -8.53 -9.01
CA LYS A 254 17.55 -9.54 -8.04
C LYS A 254 16.06 -9.40 -7.71
N ASP A 255 15.58 -8.17 -7.61
CA ASP A 255 14.17 -7.85 -7.34
C ASP A 255 13.28 -8.01 -8.60
N GLY A 256 13.85 -8.31 -9.77
CA GLY A 256 13.12 -8.44 -11.03
C GLY A 256 12.63 -7.10 -11.60
N GLU A 257 13.19 -5.98 -11.15
CA GLU A 257 12.76 -4.63 -11.58
C GLU A 257 13.38 -4.20 -12.92
N ILE A 258 14.53 -4.77 -13.29
CA ILE A 258 15.19 -4.59 -14.59
C ILE A 258 15.86 -5.89 -15.05
N TYR A 259 15.92 -6.07 -16.36
CA TYR A 259 16.71 -7.13 -16.99
C TYR A 259 18.02 -6.54 -17.49
N ALA A 260 19.14 -6.90 -16.84
CA ALA A 260 20.45 -6.37 -17.20
C ALA A 260 21.57 -7.37 -16.84
N THR A 261 22.70 -7.22 -17.52
CA THR A 261 23.93 -7.98 -17.26
C THR A 261 25.08 -7.03 -16.96
N ILE A 262 25.81 -7.28 -15.87
CA ILE A 262 26.93 -6.46 -15.42
C ILE A 262 28.24 -7.12 -15.86
N ASN A 263 29.06 -6.41 -16.62
CA ASN A 263 30.42 -6.80 -16.94
C ASN A 263 31.40 -6.01 -16.07
N GLN A 264 31.88 -6.65 -15.01
CA GLN A 264 32.82 -6.03 -14.05
C GLN A 264 34.20 -5.73 -14.64
N LYS A 265 34.65 -6.46 -15.68
CA LYS A 265 35.96 -6.22 -16.30
C LYS A 265 35.99 -4.90 -17.06
N ASP A 266 34.91 -4.63 -17.79
CA ASP A 266 34.77 -3.44 -18.63
C ASP A 266 34.04 -2.29 -17.91
N GLY A 267 33.46 -2.55 -16.74
CA GLY A 267 32.67 -1.57 -15.99
C GLY A 267 31.36 -1.18 -16.70
N MET A 268 30.81 -2.07 -17.52
CA MET A 268 29.64 -1.81 -18.37
C MET A 268 28.43 -2.61 -17.92
N VAL A 269 27.25 -2.00 -18.02
CA VAL A 269 25.94 -2.63 -17.82
C VAL A 269 25.26 -2.73 -19.18
N ARG A 270 24.90 -3.94 -19.58
CA ARG A 270 24.09 -4.19 -20.79
C ARG A 270 22.65 -4.46 -20.37
N PHE A 271 21.74 -3.58 -20.77
CA PHE A 271 20.31 -3.72 -20.56
C PHE A 271 19.73 -4.71 -21.58
N LEU A 272 18.79 -5.53 -21.13
CA LEU A 272 18.13 -6.58 -21.90
C LEU A 272 16.63 -6.30 -21.94
N GLU A 273 15.97 -6.87 -22.95
CA GLU A 273 14.52 -6.93 -22.99
C GLU A 273 14.00 -8.04 -22.05
N ASP A 274 12.71 -7.96 -21.73
CA ASP A 274 12.04 -8.97 -20.91
C ASP A 274 12.21 -10.36 -21.55
N PRO A 275 12.77 -11.36 -20.84
CA PRO A 275 12.95 -12.70 -21.38
C PRO A 275 11.64 -13.45 -21.62
N GLU A 276 10.50 -12.99 -21.06
CA GLU A 276 9.21 -13.66 -21.21
C GLU A 276 8.70 -13.59 -22.66
N GLN A 277 8.56 -14.76 -23.28
CA GLN A 277 8.12 -14.89 -24.68
C GLN A 277 6.64 -15.23 -24.81
N TYR A 278 5.90 -15.33 -23.71
CA TYR A 278 4.47 -15.69 -23.66
C TYR A 278 4.17 -17.06 -24.29
N LYS A 279 5.12 -17.99 -24.17
CA LYS A 279 5.04 -19.34 -24.76
C LYS A 279 5.20 -20.45 -23.73
N THR A 280 5.53 -20.10 -22.48
CA THR A 280 5.77 -21.06 -21.42
C THR A 280 4.45 -21.58 -20.87
N CYS A 281 4.43 -22.85 -20.43
CA CYS A 281 3.27 -23.40 -19.73
C CYS A 281 2.96 -22.62 -18.45
N GLU A 282 3.97 -22.10 -17.77
CA GLU A 282 3.82 -21.23 -16.59
C GLU A 282 3.01 -19.96 -16.92
N MET A 283 3.24 -19.35 -18.08
CA MET A 283 2.46 -18.18 -18.50
C MET A 283 1.01 -18.54 -18.86
N ILE A 284 0.80 -19.73 -19.44
CA ILE A 284 -0.56 -20.24 -19.71
C ILE A 284 -1.30 -20.46 -18.38
N GLU A 285 -0.66 -21.10 -17.39
CA GLU A 285 -1.24 -21.30 -16.06
C GLU A 285 -1.53 -19.97 -15.35
N HIS A 286 -0.63 -18.99 -15.47
CA HIS A 286 -0.86 -17.65 -14.93
C HIS A 286 -2.07 -16.97 -15.61
N ILE A 287 -2.18 -17.05 -16.93
CA ILE A 287 -3.32 -16.51 -17.68
C ILE A 287 -4.61 -17.23 -17.28
N ASP A 288 -4.61 -18.56 -17.21
CA ASP A 288 -5.77 -19.36 -16.83
C ASP A 288 -6.24 -19.02 -15.41
N SER A 289 -5.30 -18.81 -14.47
CA SER A 289 -5.63 -18.37 -13.10
C SER A 289 -6.18 -16.95 -13.02
N SER A 290 -5.87 -16.09 -14.01
CA SER A 290 -6.38 -14.71 -14.08
C SER A 290 -7.74 -14.61 -14.80
N ILE A 291 -8.15 -15.66 -15.53
CA ILE A 291 -9.43 -15.75 -16.25
C ILE A 291 -10.53 -16.37 -15.37
N GLN A 292 -10.16 -17.23 -14.41
CA GLN A 292 -11.07 -17.86 -13.45
C GLN A 292 -11.56 -16.88 -12.38
#